data_AF-A0A917NCU7-F1
#
_entry.id   AF-A0A917NCU7-F1
#
_cell.length_a   1.000
_cell.length_b   1.000
_cell.length_c   1.000
_cell.angle_alpha   90.00
_cell.angle_beta   90.00
_cell.angle_gamma   90.00
#
_symmetry.space_group_name_H-M   'P 1'
#
loop_
_entity.id
_entity.type
_entity.pdbx_description
1 polymer ?
#
loop_
_entity_poly.entity_id
_entity_poly.type
_entity_poly.pdbx_seq_one_letter_code
_entity_poly.pdbx_strand_id
1 'polypeptide(L)'
;MMPNGSILRGVMRLWFYDLGSVSFLGTGLLGFALAVLISFGGDFETIGILLAMCVVSTSAAIAWQFIRLNATEWANIVPQYQRLVLKQALLICAVVVFMCAMVAILTQAFTYVLVAAALGSGFVYVCLRRPKAFFASFFLYLCIPFMDMVILAFPVSTWLLACLSIGTFLILIARHYQQASWQEQARPVYLNGMEMGWFWLPNLRSGNVVNRVERFLHPVNFFIGPMLSMMIIGLPLVAILLAAVGATFALDIPILFLMAQFSMLICALVHWSRVQRWRATELLWMMPGYSGRQGMVGAFFTAQLRLLSVLMGSVVLIIAVLAVMGSPAGTMIYSHIILSTFWGCSFVLGLGCVSRDAKQITLTMLVVIVQSAWVSWVLLLLRDESHSNGWVIAVNLCLSGIAIGALLWGKTQLWRKDILQP
;
A
#
# COMPACT_ATOMS: atom_id res chain seq x y z
N MET A 1 23.57 -13.38 -32.95
CA MET A 1 24.21 -12.61 -31.86
C MET A 1 23.63 -11.20 -31.86
N MET A 2 22.82 -10.82 -30.88
CA MET A 2 22.52 -9.38 -30.71
C MET A 2 23.77 -8.71 -30.13
N PRO A 3 24.17 -7.53 -30.62
CA PRO A 3 25.33 -6.81 -30.12
C PRO A 3 25.11 -6.47 -28.64
N ASN A 4 26.18 -6.48 -27.86
CA ASN A 4 26.24 -6.09 -26.44
C ASN A 4 25.29 -4.92 -26.13
N GLY A 5 24.05 -5.25 -25.75
CA GLY A 5 23.06 -4.26 -25.38
C GLY A 5 23.52 -3.63 -24.08
N SER A 6 23.64 -2.30 -24.04
CA SER A 6 23.90 -1.58 -22.80
C SER A 6 22.93 -2.06 -21.71
N ILE A 7 23.41 -2.20 -20.47
CA ILE A 7 22.56 -2.63 -19.33
C ILE A 7 21.32 -1.73 -19.20
N LEU A 8 21.45 -0.46 -19.62
CA LEU A 8 20.40 0.55 -19.60
C LEU A 8 19.32 0.39 -20.69
N ARG A 9 19.52 -0.50 -21.67
CA ARG A 9 18.59 -0.66 -22.79
C ARG A 9 17.24 -1.13 -22.28
N GLY A 10 16.20 -0.35 -22.55
CA GLY A 10 14.83 -0.69 -22.18
C GLY A 10 14.50 -0.51 -20.70
N VAL A 11 15.41 0.01 -19.85
CA VAL A 11 15.15 0.23 -18.42
C VAL A 11 13.88 1.05 -18.21
N MET A 12 13.70 2.14 -18.96
CA MET A 12 12.49 2.98 -18.86
C MET A 12 11.20 2.18 -19.06
N ARG A 13 11.13 1.37 -20.12
CA ARG A 13 9.94 0.59 -20.45
C ARG A 13 9.72 -0.57 -19.49
N LEU A 14 10.79 -1.15 -18.95
CA LEU A 14 10.69 -2.31 -18.08
C LEU A 14 10.31 -1.92 -16.66
N TRP A 15 10.89 -0.85 -16.12
CA TRP A 15 10.80 -0.49 -14.71
C TRP A 15 9.83 0.65 -14.42
N PHE A 16 9.68 1.61 -15.34
CA PHE A 16 8.85 2.80 -15.11
C PHE A 16 7.49 2.77 -15.82
N TYR A 17 7.31 1.87 -16.80
CA TYR A 17 6.01 1.70 -17.49
C TYR A 17 5.23 0.51 -16.92
N ASP A 18 5.88 -0.36 -16.16
CA ASP A 18 5.22 -1.41 -15.40
C ASP A 18 4.65 -0.81 -14.10
N LEU A 19 3.32 -0.88 -13.95
CA LEU A 19 2.60 -0.20 -12.88
C LEU A 19 2.96 -0.71 -11.49
N GLY A 20 3.30 -1.99 -11.33
CA GLY A 20 3.73 -2.52 -10.05
C GLY A 20 5.14 -2.06 -9.70
N SER A 21 6.06 -2.18 -10.65
CA SER A 21 7.44 -1.71 -10.48
C SER A 21 7.51 -0.22 -10.17
N VAL A 22 6.83 0.62 -10.96
CA VAL A 22 6.90 2.08 -10.78
C VAL A 22 6.21 2.53 -9.50
N SER A 23 5.15 1.84 -9.04
CA SER A 23 4.50 2.15 -7.76
C SER A 23 5.48 1.96 -6.61
N PHE A 24 6.20 0.84 -6.57
CA PHE A 24 7.18 0.58 -5.52
C PHE A 24 8.43 1.46 -5.63
N LEU A 25 8.98 1.66 -6.84
CA LEU A 25 10.10 2.58 -7.05
C LEU A 25 9.73 4.02 -6.71
N GLY A 26 8.50 4.45 -7.04
CA GLY A 26 7.98 5.77 -6.72
C GLY A 26 7.86 5.98 -5.22
N THR A 27 7.32 5.01 -4.49
CA THR A 27 7.28 5.01 -3.02
C THR A 27 8.69 5.08 -2.43
N GLY A 28 9.63 4.32 -2.97
CA GLY A 28 11.01 4.35 -2.51
C GLY A 28 11.72 5.69 -2.78
N LEU A 29 11.50 6.27 -3.96
CA LEU A 29 12.03 7.59 -4.33
C LEU A 29 11.44 8.69 -3.46
N LEU A 30 10.15 8.62 -3.15
CA LEU A 30 9.50 9.56 -2.23
C LEU A 30 10.11 9.46 -0.83
N GLY A 31 10.31 8.25 -0.31
CA GLY A 31 10.99 8.03 0.98
C GLY A 31 12.39 8.65 0.99
N PHE A 32 13.18 8.42 -0.06
CA PHE A 32 14.50 9.02 -0.20
C PHE A 32 14.47 10.56 -0.27
N ALA A 33 13.58 11.12 -1.09
CA ALA A 33 13.45 12.57 -1.23
C ALA A 33 13.05 13.23 0.10
N LEU A 34 12.11 12.64 0.84
CA LEU A 34 11.71 13.11 2.16
C LEU A 34 12.86 12.97 3.17
N ALA A 35 13.63 11.88 3.15
CA ALA A 35 14.80 11.70 4.01
C ALA A 35 15.84 12.81 3.78
N VAL A 36 16.11 13.15 2.51
CA VAL A 36 17.03 14.24 2.15
C VAL A 36 16.47 15.59 2.62
N LEU A 37 15.18 15.87 2.42
CA LEU A 37 14.57 17.12 2.86
C LEU A 37 14.60 17.27 4.39
N ILE A 38 14.28 16.21 5.13
CA ILE A 38 14.28 16.22 6.60
C ILE A 38 15.70 16.23 7.17
N SER A 39 16.71 15.74 6.43
CA SER A 39 18.11 15.83 6.85
C SER A 39 18.60 17.26 7.06
N PHE A 40 17.99 18.26 6.40
CA PHE A 40 18.26 19.67 6.67
C PHE A 40 17.63 20.17 7.99
N GLY A 41 16.61 19.49 8.51
CA GLY A 41 15.88 19.82 9.74
C GLY A 41 16.38 19.09 11.00
N GLY A 42 17.25 18.08 10.87
CA GLY A 42 17.93 17.43 12.00
C GLY A 42 17.17 16.33 12.73
N ASP A 43 16.04 15.84 12.20
CA ASP A 43 15.31 14.69 12.77
C ASP A 43 15.90 13.36 12.28
N PHE A 44 16.92 12.87 12.98
CA PHE A 44 17.72 11.71 12.58
C PHE A 44 16.97 10.36 12.65
N GLU A 45 15.99 10.23 13.54
CA GLU A 45 15.22 8.99 13.72
C GLU A 45 14.27 8.76 12.53
N THR A 46 13.52 9.81 12.16
CA THR A 46 12.63 9.79 11.00
C THR A 46 13.40 9.52 9.69
N ILE A 47 14.62 10.03 9.56
CA ILE A 47 15.47 9.78 8.39
C ILE A 47 15.78 8.29 8.23
N GLY A 48 16.13 7.58 9.31
CA GLY A 48 16.42 6.14 9.25
C GLY A 48 15.25 5.32 8.72
N ILE A 49 14.04 5.62 9.19
CA ILE A 49 12.80 4.98 8.75
C ILE A 49 12.52 5.26 7.26
N LEU A 50 12.71 6.50 6.81
CA LEU A 50 12.48 6.89 5.41
C LEU A 50 13.51 6.26 4.44
N LEU A 51 14.77 6.11 4.87
CA LEU A 51 15.78 5.40 4.12
C LEU A 51 15.50 3.88 4.07
N ALA A 52 15.05 3.29 5.19
CA ALA A 52 14.61 1.89 5.21
C ALA A 52 13.44 1.66 4.24
N MET A 53 12.47 2.57 4.21
CA MET A 53 11.36 2.56 3.25
C MET A 53 11.86 2.60 1.80
N CYS A 54 12.85 3.43 1.48
CA CYS A 54 13.45 3.47 0.15
C CYS A 54 14.01 2.10 -0.29
N VAL A 55 14.78 1.46 0.57
CA VAL A 55 15.45 0.18 0.29
C VAL A 55 14.44 -0.97 0.20
N VAL A 56 13.49 -1.04 1.15
CA VAL A 56 12.43 -2.05 1.18
C VAL A 56 11.54 -1.93 -0.06
N SER A 57 11.12 -0.72 -0.43
CA SER A 57 10.29 -0.51 -1.62
C SER A 57 11.02 -0.87 -2.91
N THR A 58 12.30 -0.53 -3.03
CA THR A 58 13.12 -0.94 -4.18
C THR A 58 13.25 -2.46 -4.26
N SER A 59 13.40 -3.13 -3.12
CA SER A 59 13.43 -4.60 -3.06
C SER A 59 12.11 -5.23 -3.50
N ALA A 60 10.97 -4.65 -3.08
CA ALA A 60 9.65 -5.08 -3.55
C ALA A 60 9.47 -4.89 -5.07
N ALA A 61 9.97 -3.78 -5.64
CA ALA A 61 9.98 -3.55 -7.09
C ALA A 61 10.79 -4.62 -7.84
N ILE A 62 11.96 -4.99 -7.31
CA ILE A 62 12.81 -6.04 -7.89
C ILE A 62 12.11 -7.41 -7.81
N ALA A 63 11.56 -7.77 -6.65
CA ALA A 63 10.80 -9.01 -6.48
C ALA A 63 9.62 -9.08 -7.47
N TRP A 64 8.92 -7.96 -7.66
CA TRP A 64 7.81 -7.84 -8.61
C TRP A 64 8.26 -8.11 -10.06
N GLN A 65 9.36 -7.51 -10.50
CA GLN A 65 9.90 -7.77 -11.85
C GLN A 65 10.25 -9.25 -12.04
N PHE A 66 10.82 -9.90 -11.03
CA PHE A 66 11.12 -11.33 -11.11
C PHE A 66 9.86 -12.19 -11.17
N ILE A 67 8.80 -11.84 -10.43
CA ILE A 67 7.52 -12.54 -10.51
C ILE A 67 6.90 -12.37 -11.90
N ARG A 68 6.94 -11.17 -12.47
CA ARG A 68 6.48 -10.91 -13.85
C ARG A 68 7.21 -11.78 -14.87
N LEU A 69 8.53 -11.90 -14.74
CA LEU A 69 9.35 -12.75 -15.61
C LEU A 69 8.94 -14.21 -15.48
N ASN A 70 8.79 -14.71 -14.26
CA ASN A 70 8.36 -16.09 -14.02
C ASN A 70 6.90 -16.35 -14.45
N ALA A 71 6.05 -15.32 -14.45
CA ALA A 71 4.65 -15.39 -14.86
C ALA A 71 4.46 -15.42 -16.39
N THR A 72 5.44 -14.98 -17.17
CA THR A 72 5.31 -14.79 -18.62
C THR A 72 6.14 -15.78 -19.41
N GLU A 73 5.49 -16.68 -20.14
CA GLU A 73 6.17 -17.75 -20.90
C GLU A 73 7.14 -17.20 -21.95
N TRP A 74 6.77 -16.11 -22.63
CA TRP A 74 7.60 -15.49 -23.65
C TRP A 74 8.95 -15.00 -23.12
N ALA A 75 9.04 -14.68 -21.82
CA ALA A 75 10.28 -14.21 -21.21
C ALA A 75 11.38 -15.27 -21.24
N ASN A 76 11.02 -16.56 -21.31
CA ASN A 76 11.97 -17.67 -21.48
C ASN A 76 12.41 -17.86 -22.93
N ILE A 77 11.57 -17.46 -23.89
CA ILE A 77 11.81 -17.64 -25.31
C ILE A 77 12.75 -16.53 -25.82
N VAL A 78 12.61 -15.30 -25.30
CA VAL A 78 13.43 -14.18 -25.75
C VAL A 78 14.84 -14.28 -25.18
N PRO A 79 15.86 -14.47 -26.02
CA PRO A 79 17.22 -14.70 -25.56
C PRO A 79 17.73 -13.47 -24.80
N GLN A 80 18.46 -13.73 -23.71
CA GLN A 80 19.11 -12.72 -22.87
C GLN A 80 18.18 -11.74 -22.12
N TYR A 81 16.86 -11.79 -22.34
CA TYR A 81 15.92 -10.88 -21.68
C TYR A 81 15.97 -10.99 -20.16
N GLN A 82 15.87 -12.21 -19.63
CA GLN A 82 16.03 -12.51 -18.21
C GLN A 82 17.37 -11.95 -17.67
N ARG A 83 18.49 -12.26 -18.34
CA ARG A 83 19.83 -11.80 -17.93
C ARG A 83 19.92 -10.27 -17.91
N LEU A 84 19.28 -9.59 -18.85
CA LEU A 84 19.23 -8.12 -18.89
C LEU A 84 18.47 -7.57 -17.68
N VAL A 85 17.29 -8.12 -17.36
CA VAL A 85 16.51 -7.68 -16.19
C VAL A 85 17.24 -7.95 -14.88
N LEU A 86 17.92 -9.09 -14.73
CA LEU A 86 18.76 -9.34 -13.55
C LEU A 86 19.88 -8.30 -13.40
N LYS A 87 20.59 -7.98 -14.50
CA LYS A 87 21.64 -6.94 -14.48
C LYS A 87 21.07 -5.57 -14.11
N GLN A 88 19.89 -5.22 -14.63
CA GLN A 88 19.20 -3.97 -14.29
C GLN A 88 18.76 -3.94 -12.84
N ALA A 89 18.22 -5.04 -12.31
CA ALA A 89 17.82 -5.16 -10.91
C ALA A 89 19.01 -4.98 -9.96
N LEU A 90 20.14 -5.61 -10.27
CA LEU A 90 21.39 -5.44 -9.51
C LEU A 90 21.90 -3.99 -9.56
N LEU A 91 21.85 -3.35 -10.74
CA LEU A 91 22.25 -1.95 -10.89
C LEU A 91 21.34 -1.02 -10.08
N ILE A 92 20.02 -1.18 -10.16
CA ILE A 92 19.06 -0.38 -9.41
C ILE A 92 19.26 -0.57 -7.90
N CYS A 93 19.39 -1.82 -7.44
CA CYS A 93 19.67 -2.13 -6.04
C CYS A 93 20.96 -1.45 -5.56
N ALA A 94 22.05 -1.60 -6.31
CA ALA A 94 23.34 -1.01 -5.97
C ALA A 94 23.27 0.52 -5.91
N VAL A 95 22.63 1.17 -6.88
CA VAL A 95 22.47 2.63 -6.91
C VAL A 95 21.62 3.12 -5.74
N VAL A 96 20.48 2.48 -5.46
CA VAL A 96 19.60 2.89 -4.35
C VAL A 96 20.28 2.68 -3.00
N VAL A 97 20.87 1.52 -2.76
CA VAL A 97 21.58 1.23 -1.51
C VAL A 97 22.76 2.18 -1.34
N PHE A 98 23.52 2.48 -2.39
CA PHE A 98 24.61 3.44 -2.35
C PHE A 98 24.12 4.85 -1.99
N MET A 99 23.07 5.36 -2.66
CA MET A 99 22.50 6.67 -2.35
C MET A 99 21.98 6.73 -0.91
N CYS A 100 21.25 5.70 -0.45
CA CYS A 100 20.75 5.64 0.92
C CYS A 100 21.91 5.56 1.94
N ALA A 101 22.95 4.79 1.65
CA ALA A 101 24.13 4.67 2.52
C ALA A 101 24.87 6.01 2.65
N MET A 102 25.00 6.79 1.57
CA MET A 102 25.62 8.12 1.63
C MET A 102 24.87 9.05 2.59
N VAL A 103 23.53 9.13 2.47
CA VAL A 103 22.71 9.92 3.39
C VAL A 103 22.83 9.37 4.81
N ALA A 104 22.73 8.05 4.97
CA ALA A 104 22.76 7.39 6.27
C ALA A 104 24.09 7.56 7.03
N ILE A 105 25.23 7.66 6.34
CA ILE A 105 26.53 7.95 6.96
C ILE A 105 26.53 9.36 7.54
N LEU A 106 25.98 10.34 6.82
CA LEU A 106 25.88 11.72 7.28
C LEU A 106 24.92 11.88 8.47
N THR A 107 23.91 11.01 8.55
CA THR A 107 22.82 11.11 9.54
C THR A 107 22.89 10.03 10.63
N GLN A 108 23.98 9.25 10.69
CA GLN A 108 24.15 8.10 11.62
C GLN A 108 23.05 7.02 11.53
N ALA A 109 22.33 6.94 10.41
CA ALA A 109 21.22 6.01 10.20
C ALA A 109 21.63 4.73 9.44
N PHE A 110 22.93 4.41 9.40
CA PHE A 110 23.48 3.34 8.55
C PHE A 110 22.90 1.96 8.86
N THR A 111 22.62 1.67 10.14
CA THR A 111 22.04 0.39 10.58
C THR A 111 20.65 0.15 9.98
N TYR A 112 19.82 1.19 9.83
CA TYR A 112 18.50 1.08 9.19
C TYR A 112 18.62 0.62 7.74
N VAL A 113 19.55 1.21 6.99
CA VAL A 113 19.79 0.86 5.58
C VAL A 113 20.29 -0.58 5.44
N LEU A 114 21.21 -1.01 6.31
CA LEU A 114 21.74 -2.37 6.29
C LEU A 114 20.67 -3.42 6.63
N VAL A 115 19.91 -3.22 7.70
CA VAL A 115 18.84 -4.14 8.11
C VAL A 115 17.75 -4.18 7.05
N ALA A 116 17.35 -3.02 6.51
CA ALA A 116 16.39 -2.95 5.41
C ALA A 116 16.87 -3.68 4.15
N ALA A 117 18.16 -3.56 3.80
CA ALA A 117 18.75 -4.27 2.66
C ALA A 117 18.81 -5.79 2.89
N ALA A 118 19.12 -6.23 4.12
CA ALA A 118 19.10 -7.66 4.49
C ALA A 118 17.68 -8.24 4.42
N LEU A 119 16.69 -7.55 5.01
CA LEU A 119 15.28 -7.97 4.93
C LEU A 119 14.76 -7.95 3.48
N GLY A 120 15.06 -6.89 2.73
CA GLY A 120 14.66 -6.74 1.33
C GLY A 120 15.25 -7.81 0.42
N SER A 121 16.54 -8.10 0.54
CA SER A 121 17.20 -9.16 -0.24
C SER A 121 16.70 -10.55 0.14
N GLY A 122 16.48 -10.82 1.43
CA GLY A 122 15.82 -12.04 1.92
C GLY A 122 14.41 -12.19 1.34
N PHE A 123 13.62 -11.12 1.33
CA PHE A 123 12.28 -11.10 0.74
C PHE A 123 12.31 -11.39 -0.77
N VAL A 124 13.21 -10.77 -1.54
CA VAL A 124 13.39 -11.05 -2.97
C VAL A 124 13.71 -12.53 -3.20
N TYR A 125 14.62 -13.10 -2.41
CA TYR A 125 15.00 -14.50 -2.49
C TYR A 125 13.83 -15.44 -2.20
N VAL A 126 13.05 -15.17 -1.16
CA VAL A 126 11.86 -15.96 -0.82
C VAL A 126 10.81 -15.88 -1.94
N CYS A 127 10.56 -14.68 -2.50
CA CYS A 127 9.63 -14.48 -3.61
C CYS A 127 10.05 -15.22 -4.89
N LEU A 128 11.36 -15.32 -5.15
CA LEU A 128 11.88 -16.09 -6.28
C LEU A 128 11.58 -17.59 -6.15
N ARG A 129 11.74 -18.15 -4.94
CA ARG A 129 11.45 -19.57 -4.68
C ARG A 129 9.95 -19.87 -4.60
N ARG A 130 9.18 -18.92 -4.07
CA ARG A 130 7.73 -19.05 -3.86
C ARG A 130 7.07 -17.73 -4.26
N PRO A 131 6.60 -17.57 -5.51
CA PRO A 131 5.97 -16.33 -5.98
C PRO A 131 4.83 -15.85 -5.09
N LYS A 132 4.06 -16.77 -4.50
CA LYS A 132 2.97 -16.46 -3.55
C LYS A 132 3.46 -15.74 -2.29
N ALA A 133 4.74 -15.81 -1.94
CA ALA A 133 5.30 -15.09 -0.80
C ALA A 133 5.32 -13.57 -1.02
N PHE A 134 5.14 -13.08 -2.25
CA PHE A 134 5.04 -11.65 -2.52
C PHE A 134 3.89 -10.98 -1.77
N PHE A 135 2.83 -11.72 -1.52
CA PHE A 135 1.71 -11.28 -0.70
C PHE A 135 2.14 -10.93 0.75
N ALA A 136 3.23 -11.53 1.25
CA ALA A 136 3.82 -11.16 2.53
C ALA A 136 4.59 -9.82 2.50
N SER A 137 4.62 -9.10 1.36
CA SER A 137 5.17 -7.74 1.28
C SER A 137 4.54 -6.79 2.31
N PHE A 138 3.26 -7.00 2.66
CA PHE A 138 2.62 -6.28 3.75
C PHE A 138 3.41 -6.37 5.06
N PHE A 139 3.88 -7.56 5.44
CA PHE A 139 4.69 -7.75 6.65
C PHE A 139 6.04 -7.05 6.53
N LEU A 140 6.65 -7.05 5.35
CA LEU A 140 7.89 -6.32 5.09
C LEU A 140 7.71 -4.80 5.31
N TYR A 141 6.58 -4.23 4.88
CA TYR A 141 6.25 -2.83 5.17
C TYR A 141 5.87 -2.58 6.63
N LEU A 142 5.21 -3.56 7.28
CA LEU A 142 4.92 -3.49 8.71
C LEU A 142 6.20 -3.47 9.55
N CYS A 143 7.30 -4.08 9.09
CA CYS A 143 8.59 -3.99 9.78
C CYS A 143 9.14 -2.55 9.84
N ILE A 144 8.79 -1.66 8.90
CA ILE A 144 9.37 -0.30 8.81
C ILE A 144 9.08 0.54 10.07
N PRO A 145 7.82 0.68 10.54
CA PRO A 145 7.52 1.39 11.79
C PRO A 145 8.13 0.76 13.05
N PHE A 146 8.49 -0.53 13.01
CA PHE A 146 9.09 -1.24 14.14
C PHE A 146 10.60 -1.49 13.93
N MET A 147 11.25 -0.71 13.07
CA MET A 147 12.66 -0.94 12.71
C MET A 147 13.58 -0.91 13.92
N ASP A 148 13.30 -0.08 14.93
CA ASP A 148 14.13 -0.04 16.14
C ASP A 148 14.08 -1.35 16.92
N MET A 149 12.88 -1.94 17.05
CA MET A 149 12.71 -3.26 17.67
C MET A 149 13.39 -4.35 16.84
N VAL A 150 13.30 -4.25 15.51
CA VAL A 150 13.98 -5.19 14.60
C VAL A 150 15.50 -5.07 14.77
N ILE A 151 16.04 -3.86 14.78
CA ILE A 151 17.48 -3.59 14.98
C ILE A 151 17.94 -4.10 16.34
N LEU A 152 17.17 -3.88 17.41
CA LEU A 152 17.46 -4.38 18.76
C LEU A 152 17.51 -5.92 18.81
N ALA A 153 16.67 -6.60 18.03
CA ALA A 153 16.73 -8.06 17.90
C ALA A 153 18.03 -8.55 17.20
N PHE A 154 18.78 -7.65 16.56
CA PHE A 154 20.02 -7.92 15.85
C PHE A 154 21.21 -7.12 16.47
N PRO A 155 21.89 -7.64 17.51
CA PRO A 155 22.93 -6.90 18.26
C PRO A 155 24.11 -6.38 17.42
N VAL A 156 24.67 -5.22 17.82
CA VAL A 156 25.63 -4.30 17.13
C VAL A 156 26.81 -4.93 16.36
N SER A 157 27.19 -6.19 16.60
CA SER A 157 28.07 -6.98 15.72
C SER A 157 27.45 -7.33 14.35
N THR A 158 26.25 -6.83 14.06
CA THR A 158 25.40 -7.23 12.94
C THR A 158 25.67 -6.54 11.62
N TRP A 159 26.49 -5.48 11.55
CA TRP A 159 26.82 -4.90 10.25
C TRP A 159 27.53 -5.90 9.34
N LEU A 160 28.44 -6.71 9.89
CA LEU A 160 29.15 -7.75 9.14
C LEU A 160 28.22 -8.91 8.77
N LEU A 161 27.35 -9.35 9.68
CA LEU A 161 26.31 -10.37 9.42
C LEU A 161 25.27 -9.89 8.40
N ALA A 162 24.87 -8.63 8.43
CA ALA A 162 23.96 -8.01 7.47
C ALA A 162 24.61 -7.90 6.08
N CYS A 163 25.87 -7.44 6.01
CA CYS A 163 26.62 -7.43 4.76
C CYS A 163 26.79 -8.85 4.17
N LEU A 164 27.11 -9.83 5.01
CA LEU A 164 27.21 -11.23 4.60
C LEU A 164 25.85 -11.80 4.17
N SER A 165 24.76 -11.47 4.87
CA SER A 165 23.42 -11.94 4.50
C SER A 165 22.98 -11.33 3.16
N ILE A 166 23.21 -10.03 2.95
CA ILE A 166 22.96 -9.37 1.66
C ILE A 166 23.77 -10.06 0.55
N GLY A 167 25.08 -10.23 0.74
CA GLY A 167 25.96 -10.87 -0.24
C GLY A 167 25.53 -12.30 -0.57
N THR A 168 25.20 -13.10 0.44
CA THR A 168 24.71 -14.47 0.24
C THR A 168 23.37 -14.49 -0.49
N PHE A 169 22.40 -13.64 -0.12
CA PHE A 169 21.13 -13.55 -0.84
C PHE A 169 21.32 -13.11 -2.29
N LEU A 170 22.17 -12.13 -2.58
CA LEU A 170 22.45 -11.68 -3.95
C LEU A 170 23.06 -12.80 -4.80
N ILE A 171 24.00 -13.57 -4.25
CA ILE A 171 24.59 -14.74 -4.93
C ILE A 171 23.51 -15.80 -5.19
N LEU A 172 22.67 -16.09 -4.19
CA LEU A 172 21.59 -17.07 -4.32
C LEU A 172 20.54 -16.64 -5.34
N ILE A 173 20.17 -15.36 -5.36
CA ILE A 173 19.29 -14.74 -6.36
C ILE A 173 19.89 -14.92 -7.76
N ALA A 174 21.16 -14.55 -7.96
CA ALA A 174 21.82 -14.65 -9.24
C ALA A 174 21.89 -16.10 -9.76
N ARG A 175 22.22 -17.06 -8.89
CA ARG A 175 22.27 -18.49 -9.24
C ARG A 175 20.89 -19.04 -9.59
N HIS A 176 19.89 -18.79 -8.74
CA HIS A 176 18.55 -19.31 -8.95
C HIS A 176 17.92 -18.73 -10.21
N TYR A 177 18.15 -17.45 -10.48
CA TYR A 177 17.57 -16.77 -11.62
C TYR A 177 18.19 -17.21 -12.96
N GLN A 178 19.46 -17.61 -12.99
CA GLN A 178 20.07 -18.22 -14.18
C GLN A 178 19.43 -19.57 -14.55
N GLN A 179 18.75 -20.20 -13.60
CA GLN A 179 18.07 -21.49 -13.76
C GLN A 179 16.54 -21.34 -13.77
N ALA A 180 16.02 -20.10 -13.71
CA ALA A 180 14.60 -19.85 -13.56
C ALA A 180 13.85 -20.13 -14.87
N SER A 181 12.94 -21.08 -14.80
CA SER A 181 11.95 -21.35 -15.85
C SER A 181 10.63 -20.65 -15.52
N TRP A 182 9.71 -20.67 -16.48
CA TRP A 182 8.33 -20.23 -16.26
C TRP A 182 7.71 -21.04 -15.11
N GLN A 183 6.95 -20.33 -14.27
CA GLN A 183 6.26 -20.91 -13.14
C GLN A 183 4.77 -20.56 -13.22
N GLU A 184 3.93 -21.57 -13.39
CA GLU A 184 2.48 -21.41 -13.44
C GLU A 184 1.94 -20.65 -12.21
N GLN A 185 2.53 -20.88 -11.04
CA GLN A 185 2.13 -20.25 -9.78
C GLN A 185 2.41 -18.74 -9.71
N ALA A 186 3.31 -18.20 -10.54
CA ALA A 186 3.62 -16.77 -10.58
C ALA A 186 2.55 -15.97 -11.33
N ARG A 187 1.90 -16.58 -12.33
CA ARG A 187 0.85 -15.94 -13.14
C ARG A 187 -0.33 -15.40 -12.32
N PRO A 188 -0.97 -16.17 -11.42
CA PRO A 188 -2.06 -15.65 -10.62
C PRO A 188 -1.60 -14.56 -9.66
N VAL A 189 -0.36 -14.61 -9.15
CA VAL A 189 0.20 -13.56 -8.28
C VAL A 189 0.39 -12.26 -9.06
N TYR A 190 0.92 -12.35 -10.28
CA TYR A 190 1.11 -11.18 -11.15
C TYR A 190 -0.23 -10.54 -11.56
N LEU A 191 -1.20 -11.35 -12.02
CA LEU A 191 -2.53 -10.84 -12.41
C LEU A 191 -3.29 -10.26 -11.21
N ASN A 192 -3.30 -10.97 -10.08
CA ASN A 192 -3.93 -10.48 -8.86
C ASN A 192 -3.24 -9.20 -8.37
N GLY A 193 -1.91 -9.14 -8.37
CA GLY A 193 -1.17 -7.95 -7.95
C GLY A 193 -1.51 -6.71 -8.78
N MET A 194 -1.64 -6.85 -10.10
CA MET A 194 -2.04 -5.75 -10.98
C MET A 194 -3.46 -5.23 -10.67
N GLU A 195 -4.39 -6.14 -10.43
CA GLU A 195 -5.82 -5.81 -10.33
C GLU A 195 -6.24 -5.44 -8.89
N MET A 196 -5.53 -5.96 -7.89
CA MET A 196 -5.96 -5.98 -6.47
C MET A 196 -4.99 -5.28 -5.51
N GLY A 197 -3.91 -4.67 -6.02
CA GLY A 197 -2.98 -3.87 -5.19
C GLY A 197 -2.18 -4.70 -4.19
N TRP A 198 -1.79 -5.92 -4.56
CA TRP A 198 -0.82 -6.78 -3.84
C TRP A 198 -1.21 -7.21 -2.42
N PHE A 199 -2.46 -7.01 -2.00
CA PHE A 199 -2.86 -7.24 -0.62
C PHE A 199 -3.16 -8.72 -0.34
N TRP A 200 -2.59 -9.24 0.74
CA TRP A 200 -2.76 -10.62 1.17
C TRP A 200 -3.90 -10.74 2.17
N LEU A 201 -4.93 -11.48 1.80
CA LEU A 201 -5.89 -12.00 2.77
C LEU A 201 -6.02 -13.51 2.57
N PRO A 202 -6.07 -14.30 3.67
CA PRO A 202 -6.43 -15.70 3.56
C PRO A 202 -7.79 -15.79 2.86
N ASN A 203 -7.96 -16.74 1.94
CA ASN A 203 -9.26 -16.93 1.30
C ASN A 203 -10.19 -17.59 2.33
N LEU A 204 -10.97 -16.79 3.08
CA LEU A 204 -12.09 -17.35 3.84
C LEU A 204 -13.05 -17.86 2.77
N ARG A 205 -13.21 -19.19 2.72
CA ARG A 205 -14.20 -19.84 1.85
C ARG A 205 -15.53 -19.09 1.97
N SER A 206 -16.27 -18.98 0.87
CA SER A 206 -17.54 -18.26 0.74
C SER A 206 -18.56 -18.69 1.82
N GLY A 207 -18.43 -18.11 3.01
CA GLY A 207 -19.27 -18.38 4.15
C GLY A 207 -20.49 -17.48 4.11
N ASN A 208 -21.51 -17.84 4.88
CA ASN A 208 -22.78 -17.08 4.92
C ASN A 208 -22.57 -15.60 5.30
N VAL A 209 -21.60 -15.29 6.17
CA VAL A 209 -21.26 -13.91 6.56
C VAL A 209 -20.63 -13.15 5.38
N VAL A 210 -19.64 -13.74 4.73
CA VAL A 210 -18.95 -13.15 3.56
C VAL A 210 -19.94 -12.87 2.45
N ASN A 211 -20.82 -13.84 2.13
CA ASN A 211 -21.86 -13.68 1.11
C ASN A 211 -22.88 -12.58 1.46
N ARG A 212 -23.23 -12.39 2.74
CA ARG A 212 -24.12 -11.29 3.17
C ARG A 212 -23.45 -9.93 3.00
N VAL A 213 -22.18 -9.81 3.41
CA VAL A 213 -21.40 -8.58 3.24
C VAL A 213 -21.25 -8.25 1.76
N GLU A 214 -20.97 -9.24 0.92
CA GLU A 214 -20.89 -9.07 -0.52
C GLU A 214 -22.20 -8.56 -1.12
N ARG A 215 -23.35 -9.17 -0.78
CA ARG A 215 -24.65 -8.69 -1.25
C ARG A 215 -24.96 -7.27 -0.78
N PHE A 216 -24.58 -6.94 0.45
CA PHE A 216 -24.80 -5.61 1.02
C PHE A 216 -23.98 -4.51 0.30
N LEU A 217 -22.74 -4.84 -0.08
CA LEU A 217 -21.80 -3.93 -0.73
C LEU A 217 -21.89 -3.93 -2.26
N HIS A 218 -22.74 -4.76 -2.86
CA HIS A 218 -22.94 -4.78 -4.31
C HIS A 218 -23.51 -3.44 -4.82
N PRO A 219 -22.96 -2.83 -5.89
CA PRO A 219 -21.94 -3.35 -6.82
C PRO A 219 -20.49 -2.94 -6.54
N VAL A 220 -20.16 -2.29 -5.42
CA VAL A 220 -18.78 -1.87 -5.13
C VAL A 220 -17.83 -3.07 -5.02
N ASN A 221 -18.30 -4.15 -4.39
CA ASN A 221 -17.55 -5.40 -4.31
C ASN A 221 -17.45 -6.15 -5.65
N PHE A 222 -18.13 -5.73 -6.71
CA PHE A 222 -18.09 -6.42 -8.01
C PHE A 222 -16.69 -6.35 -8.65
N PHE A 223 -15.99 -5.23 -8.44
CA PHE A 223 -14.67 -4.99 -9.02
C PHE A 223 -13.54 -5.64 -8.21
N ILE A 224 -13.62 -5.62 -6.88
CA ILE A 224 -12.61 -6.24 -5.99
C ILE A 224 -12.94 -7.73 -5.74
N GLY A 225 -14.20 -8.11 -5.80
CA GLY A 225 -14.67 -9.43 -5.41
C GLY A 225 -14.67 -9.65 -3.88
N PRO A 226 -14.59 -10.92 -3.43
CA PRO A 226 -14.68 -11.30 -2.01
C PRO A 226 -13.64 -10.62 -1.10
N MET A 227 -12.51 -10.22 -1.69
CA MET A 227 -11.41 -9.57 -0.99
C MET A 227 -11.83 -8.27 -0.28
N LEU A 228 -12.80 -7.51 -0.82
CA LEU A 228 -13.29 -6.31 -0.14
C LEU A 228 -13.93 -6.67 1.21
N SER A 229 -14.78 -7.70 1.20
CA SER A 229 -15.44 -8.22 2.40
C SER A 229 -14.39 -8.71 3.40
N MET A 230 -13.35 -9.38 2.91
CA MET A 230 -12.23 -9.84 3.72
C MET A 230 -11.45 -8.69 4.36
N MET A 231 -11.20 -7.60 3.64
CA MET A 231 -10.54 -6.41 4.17
C MET A 231 -11.38 -5.75 5.26
N ILE A 232 -12.68 -5.59 5.01
CA ILE A 232 -13.60 -4.94 5.94
C ILE A 232 -13.78 -5.73 7.23
N ILE A 233 -13.81 -7.06 7.16
CA ILE A 233 -13.90 -7.94 8.33
C ILE A 233 -12.54 -8.06 9.01
N GLY A 234 -11.47 -8.25 8.24
CA GLY A 234 -10.13 -8.49 8.76
C GLY A 234 -9.52 -7.27 9.45
N LEU A 235 -9.76 -6.06 8.92
CA LEU A 235 -9.20 -4.83 9.46
C LEU A 235 -9.51 -4.60 10.96
N PRO A 236 -10.79 -4.61 11.41
CA PRO A 236 -11.09 -4.48 12.83
C PRO A 236 -10.59 -5.67 13.67
N LEU A 237 -10.59 -6.90 13.13
CA LEU A 237 -10.07 -8.06 13.85
C LEU A 237 -8.56 -7.94 14.13
N VAL A 238 -7.80 -7.50 13.12
CA VAL A 238 -6.36 -7.25 13.27
C VAL A 238 -6.13 -6.10 14.24
N ALA A 239 -6.93 -5.03 14.19
CA ALA A 239 -6.82 -3.93 15.15
C ALA A 239 -7.08 -4.37 16.60
N ILE A 240 -8.09 -5.22 16.84
CA ILE A 240 -8.35 -5.80 18.17
C ILE A 240 -7.19 -6.69 18.62
N LEU A 241 -6.65 -7.53 17.73
CA LEU A 241 -5.49 -8.36 18.04
C LEU A 241 -4.27 -7.50 18.40
N LEU A 242 -3.99 -6.44 17.62
CA LEU A 242 -2.91 -5.50 17.92
C LEU A 242 -3.16 -4.75 19.22
N ALA A 243 -4.41 -4.41 19.56
CA ALA A 243 -4.75 -3.82 20.85
C ALA A 243 -4.45 -4.78 22.01
N ALA A 244 -4.83 -6.05 21.88
CA ALA A 244 -4.55 -7.07 22.89
C ALA A 244 -3.05 -7.32 23.05
N VAL A 245 -2.30 -7.40 21.95
CA VAL A 245 -0.83 -7.52 21.97
C VAL A 245 -0.19 -6.28 22.60
N GLY A 246 -0.64 -5.08 22.20
CA GLY A 246 -0.16 -3.82 22.77
C GLY A 246 -0.37 -3.76 24.28
N ALA A 247 -1.55 -4.13 24.76
CA ALA A 247 -1.87 -4.15 26.19
C ALA A 247 -1.09 -5.24 26.97
N THR A 248 -0.84 -6.41 26.37
CA THR A 248 -0.14 -7.52 27.05
C THR A 248 1.36 -7.31 27.12
N PHE A 249 1.96 -6.67 26.12
CA PHE A 249 3.41 -6.42 26.05
C PHE A 249 3.80 -4.96 26.33
N ALA A 250 2.85 -4.12 26.75
CA ALA A 250 3.05 -2.68 26.95
C ALA A 250 3.70 -1.98 25.74
N LEU A 251 3.23 -2.30 24.53
CA LEU A 251 3.71 -1.71 23.28
C LEU A 251 2.78 -0.57 22.85
N ASP A 252 3.33 0.61 22.60
CA ASP A 252 2.61 1.77 22.09
C ASP A 252 2.38 1.65 20.57
N ILE A 253 1.44 0.78 20.18
CA ILE A 253 1.08 0.57 18.78
C ILE A 253 0.06 1.65 18.36
N PRO A 254 0.30 2.42 17.28
CA PRO A 254 -0.62 3.47 16.82
C PRO A 254 -1.83 2.90 16.06
N ILE A 255 -2.65 2.09 16.74
CA ILE A 255 -3.73 1.29 16.14
C ILE A 255 -4.75 2.15 15.41
N LEU A 256 -5.17 3.28 16.00
CA LEU A 256 -6.17 4.17 15.40
C LEU A 256 -5.65 4.86 14.13
N PHE A 257 -4.36 5.20 14.10
CA PHE A 257 -3.72 5.74 12.90
C PHE A 257 -3.69 4.70 11.79
N LEU A 258 -3.29 3.45 12.10
CA LEU A 258 -3.30 2.35 11.14
C LEU A 258 -4.72 2.09 10.60
N MET A 259 -5.73 2.07 11.47
CA MET A 259 -7.14 1.93 11.08
C MET A 259 -7.58 3.02 10.10
N ALA A 260 -7.20 4.28 10.36
CA ALA A 260 -7.52 5.39 9.47
C ALA A 260 -6.86 5.22 8.09
N GLN A 261 -5.57 4.89 8.05
CA GLN A 261 -4.83 4.70 6.80
C GLN A 261 -5.38 3.53 5.97
N PHE A 262 -5.59 2.37 6.60
CA PHE A 262 -6.11 1.20 5.88
C PHE A 262 -7.55 1.39 5.39
N SER A 263 -8.38 2.14 6.12
CA SER A 263 -9.73 2.49 5.66
C SER A 263 -9.70 3.28 4.37
N MET A 264 -8.82 4.29 4.28
CA MET A 264 -8.65 5.06 3.05
C MET A 264 -8.05 4.22 1.91
N LEU A 265 -7.09 3.33 2.21
CA LEU A 265 -6.53 2.42 1.21
C LEU A 265 -7.60 1.49 0.64
N ILE A 266 -8.52 0.97 1.46
CA ILE A 266 -9.66 0.18 0.99
C ILE A 266 -10.53 0.99 0.02
N CYS A 267 -10.84 2.25 0.35
CA CYS A 267 -11.58 3.15 -0.54
C CYS A 267 -10.86 3.39 -1.87
N ALA A 268 -9.53 3.58 -1.84
CA ALA A 268 -8.74 3.80 -3.04
C ALA A 268 -8.67 2.53 -3.91
N LEU A 269 -8.55 1.35 -3.29
CA LEU A 269 -8.51 0.06 -3.99
C LEU A 269 -9.81 -0.21 -4.76
N VAL A 270 -10.98 0.22 -4.24
CA VAL A 270 -12.27 0.06 -4.94
C VAL A 270 -12.19 0.66 -6.34
N HIS A 271 -11.67 1.88 -6.43
CA HIS A 271 -11.54 2.56 -7.71
C HIS A 271 -10.37 2.04 -8.52
N TRP A 272 -9.26 1.66 -7.88
CA TRP A 272 -8.13 1.03 -8.55
C TRP A 272 -8.59 -0.19 -9.34
N SER A 273 -9.25 -1.14 -8.69
CA SER A 273 -9.76 -2.35 -9.35
C SER A 273 -10.81 -2.04 -10.41
N ARG A 274 -11.65 -1.01 -10.20
CA ARG A 274 -12.62 -0.56 -11.22
C ARG A 274 -11.94 -0.10 -12.50
N VAL A 275 -10.92 0.74 -12.40
CA VAL A 275 -10.19 1.26 -13.58
C VAL A 275 -9.38 0.17 -14.27
N GLN A 276 -8.79 -0.76 -13.52
CA GLN A 276 -8.03 -1.87 -14.11
C GLN A 276 -8.94 -2.88 -14.83
N ARG A 277 -10.18 -3.09 -14.35
CA ARG A 277 -11.12 -4.09 -14.88
C ARG A 277 -12.23 -3.44 -15.68
N TRP A 278 -11.90 -2.76 -16.78
CA TRP A 278 -12.89 -2.09 -17.63
C TRP A 278 -14.02 -3.03 -18.09
N ARG A 279 -13.68 -4.25 -18.55
CA ARG A 279 -14.66 -5.28 -18.96
C ARG A 279 -15.66 -5.66 -17.87
N ALA A 280 -15.28 -5.52 -16.60
CA ALA A 280 -16.21 -5.76 -15.49
C ALA A 280 -17.28 -4.65 -15.41
N THR A 281 -16.96 -3.42 -15.80
CA THR A 281 -17.96 -2.34 -15.89
C THR A 281 -19.00 -2.64 -16.96
N GLU A 282 -18.58 -3.15 -18.12
CA GLU A 282 -19.49 -3.56 -19.20
C GLU A 282 -20.40 -4.70 -18.74
N LEU A 283 -19.84 -5.71 -18.07
CA LEU A 283 -20.61 -6.83 -17.55
C LEU A 283 -21.59 -6.40 -16.45
N LEU A 284 -21.17 -5.49 -15.57
CA LEU A 284 -22.04 -4.89 -14.55
C LEU A 284 -23.25 -4.20 -15.19
N TRP A 285 -23.02 -3.47 -16.29
CA TRP A 285 -24.07 -2.77 -17.02
C TRP A 285 -25.06 -3.72 -17.72
N MET A 286 -24.59 -4.89 -18.19
CA MET A 286 -25.44 -5.92 -18.81
C MET A 286 -26.31 -6.69 -17.81
N MET A 287 -26.07 -6.56 -16.50
CA MET A 287 -26.87 -7.29 -15.51
C MET A 287 -28.32 -6.79 -15.47
N PRO A 288 -29.31 -7.69 -15.34
CA PRO A 288 -30.74 -7.34 -15.38
C PRO A 288 -31.23 -6.50 -14.18
N GLY A 289 -30.35 -6.14 -13.24
CA GLY A 289 -30.68 -5.44 -12.01
C GLY A 289 -30.71 -3.90 -12.11
N TYR A 290 -30.40 -3.30 -13.27
CA TYR A 290 -30.27 -1.85 -13.40
C TYR A 290 -31.20 -1.28 -14.48
N SER A 291 -31.90 -0.20 -14.14
CA SER A 291 -32.66 0.63 -15.09
C SER A 291 -31.72 1.56 -15.88
N GLY A 292 -30.87 0.94 -16.70
CA GLY A 292 -29.87 1.63 -17.51
C GLY A 292 -28.74 2.27 -16.69
N ARG A 293 -28.01 3.19 -17.33
CA ARG A 293 -26.77 3.77 -16.77
C ARG A 293 -27.02 4.54 -15.47
N GLN A 294 -28.09 5.33 -15.40
CA GLN A 294 -28.38 6.14 -14.21
C GLN A 294 -28.71 5.26 -12.99
N GLY A 295 -29.46 4.17 -13.20
CA GLY A 295 -29.74 3.18 -12.15
C GLY A 295 -28.45 2.53 -11.62
N MET A 296 -27.54 2.15 -12.52
CA MET A 296 -26.24 1.59 -12.16
C MET A 296 -25.37 2.57 -11.36
N VAL A 297 -25.29 3.84 -11.79
CA VAL A 297 -24.56 4.90 -11.07
C VAL A 297 -25.16 5.14 -9.68
N GLY A 298 -26.49 5.19 -9.57
CA GLY A 298 -27.19 5.35 -8.30
C GLY A 298 -26.93 4.20 -7.32
N ALA A 299 -26.95 2.95 -7.83
CA ALA A 299 -26.65 1.76 -7.04
C ALA A 299 -25.19 1.75 -6.56
N PHE A 300 -24.24 2.08 -7.45
CA PHE A 300 -22.82 2.16 -7.09
C PHE A 300 -22.56 3.23 -6.03
N PHE A 301 -23.13 4.43 -6.18
CA PHE A 301 -23.02 5.49 -5.18
C PHE A 301 -23.59 5.08 -3.82
N THR A 302 -24.77 4.44 -3.81
CA THR A 302 -25.37 3.93 -2.56
C THR A 302 -24.48 2.89 -1.89
N ALA A 303 -23.86 2.00 -2.67
CA ALA A 303 -22.94 1.01 -2.15
C ALA A 303 -21.64 1.64 -1.62
N GLN A 304 -21.14 2.73 -2.20
CA GLN A 304 -20.02 3.49 -1.64
C GLN A 304 -20.37 4.13 -0.29
N LEU A 305 -21.58 4.67 -0.14
CA LEU A 305 -22.04 5.18 1.15
C LEU A 305 -22.15 4.07 2.19
N ARG A 306 -22.65 2.88 1.82
CA ARG A 306 -22.64 1.71 2.71
C ARG A 306 -21.24 1.31 3.13
N LEU A 307 -20.28 1.29 2.20
CA LEU A 307 -18.87 1.03 2.50
C LEU A 307 -18.32 2.04 3.50
N LEU A 308 -18.55 3.34 3.26
CA LEU A 308 -18.13 4.42 4.15
C LEU A 308 -18.72 4.24 5.56
N SER A 309 -20.01 3.95 5.67
CA SER A 309 -20.67 3.70 6.96
C SER A 309 -20.06 2.51 7.70
N VAL A 310 -19.72 1.43 7.00
CA VAL A 310 -19.10 0.26 7.61
C VAL A 310 -17.68 0.58 8.09
N LEU A 311 -16.88 1.31 7.32
CA LEU A 311 -15.53 1.73 7.72
C LEU A 311 -15.58 2.71 8.91
N MET A 312 -16.53 3.64 8.95
CA MET A 312 -16.68 4.53 10.11
C MET A 312 -17.16 3.75 11.34
N GLY A 313 -18.10 2.81 11.16
CA GLY A 313 -18.55 1.93 12.22
C GLY A 313 -17.41 1.08 12.80
N SER A 314 -16.48 0.60 11.97
CA SER A 314 -15.32 -0.15 12.45
C SER A 314 -14.34 0.73 13.23
N VAL A 315 -14.07 1.97 12.80
CA VAL A 315 -13.24 2.93 13.56
C VAL A 315 -13.86 3.24 14.92
N VAL A 316 -15.17 3.54 14.97
CA VAL A 316 -15.89 3.81 16.21
C VAL A 316 -15.87 2.59 17.15
N LEU A 317 -16.05 1.39 16.60
CA LEU A 317 -15.96 0.15 17.37
C LEU A 317 -14.57 -0.02 18.02
N ILE A 318 -13.48 0.22 17.28
CA ILE A 318 -12.13 0.12 17.84
C ILE A 318 -11.87 1.19 18.89
N ILE A 319 -12.36 2.42 18.71
CA ILE A 319 -12.27 3.46 19.74
C ILE A 319 -12.99 3.01 21.01
N ALA A 320 -14.19 2.44 20.90
CA ALA A 320 -14.92 1.92 22.05
C ALA A 320 -14.15 0.78 22.77
N VAL A 321 -13.55 -0.15 22.01
CA VAL A 321 -12.71 -1.22 22.58
C VAL A 321 -11.50 -0.63 23.32
N LEU A 322 -10.79 0.32 22.71
CA LEU A 322 -9.62 0.95 23.34
C LEU A 322 -9.99 1.76 24.58
N ALA A 323 -11.16 2.43 24.57
CA ALA A 323 -11.67 3.14 25.73
C ALA A 323 -11.98 2.19 26.90
N VAL A 324 -12.59 1.02 26.63
CA VAL A 324 -12.83 -0.03 27.64
C VAL A 324 -11.53 -0.61 28.18
N MET A 325 -10.50 -0.71 27.34
CA MET A 325 -9.15 -1.16 27.75
C MET A 325 -8.37 -0.11 28.54
N GLY A 326 -8.96 1.06 28.84
CA GLY A 326 -8.34 2.09 29.67
C GLY A 326 -7.34 2.98 28.92
N SER A 327 -7.43 3.06 27.59
CA SER A 327 -6.57 3.96 26.81
C SER A 327 -6.78 5.42 27.21
N PRO A 328 -5.73 6.17 27.59
CA PRO A 328 -5.84 7.52 28.13
C PRO A 328 -6.13 8.59 27.07
N ALA A 329 -6.42 8.23 25.82
CA ALA A 329 -6.62 9.22 24.76
C ALA A 329 -7.88 10.08 25.01
N GLY A 330 -7.69 11.40 24.91
CA GLY A 330 -8.76 12.38 25.12
C GLY A 330 -9.84 12.34 24.04
N THR A 331 -11.04 12.80 24.38
CA THR A 331 -12.20 12.85 23.47
C THR A 331 -11.95 13.63 22.17
N MET A 332 -11.10 14.65 22.23
CA MET A 332 -10.67 15.43 21.06
C MET A 332 -9.84 14.61 20.06
N ILE A 333 -9.00 13.69 20.54
CA ILE A 333 -8.20 12.82 19.67
C ILE A 333 -9.14 11.86 18.93
N TYR A 334 -10.12 11.28 19.63
CA TYR A 334 -11.11 10.39 19.03
C TYR A 334 -11.97 11.09 17.97
N SER A 335 -12.48 12.29 18.27
CA SER A 335 -13.29 13.05 17.31
C SER A 335 -12.48 13.44 16.07
N HIS A 336 -11.22 13.85 16.26
CA HIS A 336 -10.31 14.16 15.18
C HIS A 336 -10.06 12.95 14.27
N ILE A 337 -9.79 11.77 14.83
CA ILE A 337 -9.53 10.55 14.03
C ILE A 337 -10.78 10.12 13.26
N ILE A 338 -11.96 10.14 13.89
CA ILE A 338 -13.23 9.79 13.23
C ILE A 338 -13.48 10.73 12.05
N LEU A 339 -13.44 12.05 12.28
CA LEU A 339 -13.70 13.02 11.22
C LEU A 339 -12.62 12.98 10.15
N SER A 340 -11.35 12.79 10.53
CA SER A 340 -10.24 12.69 9.56
C SER A 340 -10.33 11.48 8.67
N THR A 341 -10.75 10.35 9.23
CA THR A 341 -10.99 9.14 8.45
C THR A 341 -12.21 9.31 7.55
N PHE A 342 -13.28 9.95 8.05
CA PHE A 342 -14.49 10.21 7.29
C PHE A 342 -14.24 11.07 6.06
N TRP A 343 -13.60 12.24 6.22
CA TRP A 343 -13.34 13.13 5.09
C TRP A 343 -12.33 12.51 4.13
N GLY A 344 -11.28 11.84 4.64
CA GLY A 344 -10.28 11.15 3.82
C GLY A 344 -10.90 10.08 2.92
N CYS A 345 -11.67 9.15 3.50
CA CYS A 345 -12.37 8.10 2.76
C CYS A 345 -13.39 8.69 1.75
N SER A 346 -14.17 9.68 2.16
CA SER A 346 -15.18 10.32 1.30
C SER A 346 -14.54 11.01 0.09
N PHE A 347 -13.42 11.71 0.31
CA PHE A 347 -12.71 12.43 -0.74
C PHE A 347 -12.05 11.46 -1.72
N VAL A 348 -11.43 10.38 -1.23
CA VAL A 348 -10.86 9.30 -2.05
C VAL A 348 -11.93 8.61 -2.90
N LEU A 349 -13.09 8.29 -2.33
CA LEU A 349 -14.22 7.71 -3.08
C LEU A 349 -14.76 8.69 -4.14
N GLY A 350 -14.88 9.98 -3.80
CA GLY A 350 -15.34 11.02 -4.71
C GLY A 350 -14.41 11.23 -5.90
N LEU A 351 -13.11 11.45 -5.65
CA LEU A 351 -12.10 11.60 -6.72
C LEU A 351 -11.89 10.29 -7.49
N GLY A 352 -12.01 9.16 -6.81
CA GLY A 352 -12.00 7.84 -7.42
C GLY A 352 -13.09 7.70 -8.49
N CYS A 353 -14.30 8.24 -8.25
CA CYS A 353 -15.37 8.27 -9.26
C CYS A 353 -14.99 8.99 -10.56
N VAL A 354 -14.14 10.02 -10.48
CA VAL A 354 -13.70 10.85 -11.61
C VAL A 354 -12.56 10.19 -12.40
N SER A 355 -11.79 9.32 -11.76
CA SER A 355 -10.57 8.75 -12.33
C SER A 355 -10.86 7.73 -13.43
N ARG A 356 -10.26 7.90 -14.61
CA ARG A 356 -10.39 6.99 -15.76
C ARG A 356 -9.19 6.09 -15.97
N ASP A 357 -8.00 6.58 -15.61
CA ASP A 357 -6.74 5.88 -15.81
C ASP A 357 -6.05 5.58 -14.49
N ALA A 358 -5.16 4.59 -14.49
CA ALA A 358 -4.35 4.24 -13.33
C ALA A 358 -3.58 5.46 -12.78
N LYS A 359 -3.08 6.34 -13.66
CA LYS A 359 -2.37 7.57 -13.27
C LYS A 359 -3.25 8.50 -12.43
N GLN A 360 -4.53 8.63 -12.78
CA GLN A 360 -5.46 9.50 -12.06
C GLN A 360 -5.80 8.92 -10.68
N ILE A 361 -5.92 7.60 -10.56
CA ILE A 361 -6.09 6.95 -9.26
C ILE A 361 -4.81 7.03 -8.41
N THR A 362 -3.63 6.89 -9.02
CA THR A 362 -2.38 7.12 -8.29
C THR A 362 -2.33 8.55 -7.74
N LEU A 363 -2.84 9.55 -8.48
CA LEU A 363 -2.94 10.92 -7.98
C LEU A 363 -3.92 11.04 -6.79
N THR A 364 -5.00 10.25 -6.73
CA THR A 364 -5.89 10.27 -5.56
C THR A 364 -5.22 9.75 -4.30
N MET A 365 -4.14 8.95 -4.40
CA MET A 365 -3.32 8.56 -3.25
C MET A 365 -2.59 9.74 -2.59
N LEU A 366 -2.45 10.89 -3.27
CA LEU A 366 -1.93 12.11 -2.63
C LEU A 366 -2.85 12.56 -1.48
N VAL A 367 -4.15 12.26 -1.56
CA VAL A 367 -5.10 12.53 -0.47
C VAL A 367 -4.76 11.70 0.77
N VAL A 368 -4.36 10.45 0.58
CA VAL A 368 -3.90 9.56 1.67
C VAL A 368 -2.69 10.19 2.36
N ILE A 369 -1.74 10.72 1.59
CA ILE A 369 -0.55 11.40 2.13
C ILE A 369 -0.94 12.67 2.90
N VAL A 370 -1.79 13.53 2.32
CA VAL A 370 -2.24 14.77 2.97
C VAL A 370 -3.02 14.47 4.24
N GLN A 371 -3.89 13.46 4.23
CA GLN A 371 -4.64 13.04 5.41
C GLN A 371 -3.71 12.46 6.48
N SER A 372 -2.72 11.65 6.08
CA SER A 372 -1.74 11.08 7.00
C SER A 372 -0.90 12.17 7.68
N ALA A 373 -0.45 13.16 6.91
CA ALA A 373 0.27 14.34 7.43
C ALA A 373 -0.63 15.16 8.37
N TRP A 374 -1.90 15.38 7.98
CA TRP A 374 -2.88 16.09 8.79
C TRP A 374 -3.14 15.40 10.14
N VAL A 375 -3.37 14.08 10.13
CA VAL A 375 -3.60 13.32 11.35
C VAL A 375 -2.36 13.35 12.23
N SER A 376 -1.18 13.12 11.67
CA SER A 376 0.07 13.09 12.45
C SER A 376 0.36 14.46 13.08
N TRP A 377 0.20 15.54 12.32
CA TRP A 377 0.44 16.91 12.80
C TRP A 377 -0.53 17.30 13.91
N VAL A 378 -1.82 17.01 13.75
CA VAL A 378 -2.82 17.33 14.77
C VAL A 378 -2.65 16.47 16.02
N LEU A 379 -2.27 15.20 15.89
CA LEU A 379 -1.98 14.34 17.05
C LEU A 379 -0.82 14.89 17.89
N LEU A 380 0.23 15.43 17.25
CA LEU A 380 1.31 16.13 17.95
C LEU A 380 0.79 17.37 18.67
N LEU A 381 0.01 18.21 17.98
CA LEU A 381 -0.54 19.45 18.56
C LEU A 381 -1.50 19.21 19.72
N LEU A 382 -2.31 18.14 19.66
CA LEU A 382 -3.23 17.76 20.73
C LEU A 382 -2.52 17.16 21.94
N ARG A 383 -1.29 16.65 21.78
CA ARG A 383 -0.48 16.09 22.88
C ARG A 383 0.15 17.18 23.74
N ASP A 384 0.49 18.32 23.16
CA ASP A 384 1.24 19.39 23.84
C ASP A 384 0.36 20.31 24.71
N GLU A 385 -0.96 20.04 24.83
CA GLU A 385 -1.98 20.71 25.66
C GLU A 385 -2.04 22.26 25.64
N SER A 386 -1.28 22.93 24.77
CA SER A 386 -0.98 24.36 24.91
C SER A 386 -2.03 25.32 24.35
N HIS A 387 -3.04 24.84 23.60
CA HIS A 387 -4.00 25.70 22.89
C HIS A 387 -5.47 25.24 22.94
N SER A 388 -6.38 26.20 22.76
CA SER A 388 -7.82 25.97 22.54
C SER A 388 -8.04 25.15 21.26
N ASN A 389 -8.28 23.85 21.43
CA ASN A 389 -8.29 22.87 20.34
C ASN A 389 -9.59 22.81 19.53
N GLY A 390 -10.55 23.73 19.77
CA GLY A 390 -11.84 23.75 19.05
C GLY A 390 -11.71 23.98 17.53
N TRP A 391 -10.66 24.69 17.10
CA TRP A 391 -10.41 24.95 15.67
C TRP A 391 -10.12 23.66 14.88
N VAL A 392 -9.51 22.65 15.52
CA VAL A 392 -9.23 21.35 14.89
C VAL A 392 -10.52 20.67 14.45
N ILE A 393 -11.54 20.68 15.31
CA ILE A 393 -12.86 20.14 14.97
C ILE A 393 -13.48 20.95 13.83
N ALA A 394 -13.42 22.28 13.89
CA ALA A 394 -13.97 23.16 12.86
C ALA A 394 -13.36 22.88 11.48
N VAL A 395 -12.03 22.73 11.40
CA VAL A 395 -11.35 22.38 10.14
C VAL A 395 -11.77 21.00 9.65
N ASN A 396 -11.84 19.99 10.52
CA ASN A 396 -12.27 18.66 10.13
C ASN A 396 -13.74 18.61 9.66
N LEU A 397 -14.62 19.40 10.25
CA LEU A 397 -16.01 19.56 9.78
C LEU A 397 -16.08 20.24 8.41
N CYS A 398 -15.28 21.29 8.20
CA CYS A 398 -15.17 21.95 6.89
C CYS A 398 -14.68 20.98 5.81
N LEU A 399 -13.59 20.24 6.08
CA LEU A 399 -13.06 19.22 5.19
C LEU A 399 -14.08 18.11 4.92
N SER A 400 -14.85 17.70 5.93
CA SER A 400 -15.93 16.71 5.76
C SER A 400 -17.02 17.22 4.82
N GLY A 401 -17.42 18.50 4.94
CA GLY A 401 -18.36 19.13 4.02
C GLY A 401 -17.85 19.15 2.57
N ILE A 402 -16.59 19.55 2.38
CA ILE A 402 -15.92 19.52 1.08
C ILE A 402 -15.86 18.09 0.52
N ALA A 403 -15.56 17.10 1.36
CA ALA A 403 -15.46 15.70 0.96
C ALA A 403 -16.81 15.09 0.55
N ILE A 404 -17.90 15.44 1.24
CA ILE A 404 -19.25 15.08 0.81
C ILE A 404 -19.58 15.74 -0.53
N GLY A 405 -19.22 17.02 -0.72
CA GLY A 405 -19.36 17.72 -1.99
C GLY A 405 -18.61 17.01 -3.13
N ALA A 406 -17.36 16.60 -2.88
CA ALA A 406 -16.56 15.83 -3.82
C ALA A 406 -17.19 14.46 -4.15
N LEU A 407 -17.76 13.78 -3.17
CA LEU A 407 -18.45 12.49 -3.36
C LEU A 407 -19.71 12.63 -4.21
N LEU A 408 -20.53 13.65 -3.93
CA LEU A 408 -21.74 13.98 -4.71
C LEU A 408 -21.41 14.41 -6.13
N TRP A 409 -20.36 15.21 -6.30
CA TRP A 409 -19.86 15.57 -7.62
C TRP A 409 -19.32 14.36 -8.37
N GLY A 410 -18.52 13.51 -7.71
CA GLY A 410 -17.97 12.27 -8.26
C GLY A 410 -19.04 11.36 -8.85
N LYS A 411 -20.19 11.22 -8.18
CA LYS A 411 -21.36 10.49 -8.72
C LYS A 411 -21.75 10.94 -10.13
N THR A 412 -21.72 12.25 -10.41
CA THR A 412 -22.12 12.80 -11.71
C THR A 412 -21.09 12.53 -12.82
N GLN A 413 -19.83 12.30 -12.45
CA GLN A 413 -18.75 12.04 -13.41
C GLN A 413 -18.56 10.55 -13.71
N LEU A 414 -19.11 9.67 -12.85
CA LEU A 414 -18.96 8.23 -12.97
C LEU A 414 -19.46 7.72 -14.34
N TRP A 415 -18.54 7.08 -15.08
CA TRP A 415 -18.77 6.48 -16.41
C TRP A 415 -19.33 7.45 -17.46
N ARG A 416 -19.03 8.75 -17.36
CA ARG A 416 -19.59 9.80 -18.24
C ARG A 416 -19.22 9.69 -19.71
N LYS A 417 -18.05 9.13 -20.03
CA LYS A 417 -17.57 8.99 -21.40
C LYS A 417 -17.32 7.55 -21.83
N ASP A 418 -17.35 6.61 -20.89
CA ASP A 418 -16.61 5.36 -21.06
C ASP A 418 -17.50 4.20 -21.57
N ILE A 419 -18.83 4.20 -21.33
CA ILE A 419 -19.70 3.07 -21.73
C ILE A 419 -20.06 3.07 -23.23
N LEU A 420 -19.97 4.22 -23.90
CA LEU A 420 -20.42 4.39 -25.30
C LEU A 420 -19.31 4.75 -26.28
N GLN A 421 -18.11 5.08 -25.79
CA GLN A 421 -16.93 5.37 -26.61
C GLN A 421 -15.70 4.81 -25.88
N PRO A 422 -15.15 3.65 -26.32
CA PRO A 422 -13.97 3.04 -25.70
C PRO A 422 -12.70 3.89 -25.87
#